data_AF-A0A814UKW2-F1
#
_entry.id   AF-A0A814UKW2-F1
#
_cell.length_a   1.000
_cell.length_b   1.000
_cell.length_c   1.000
_cell.angle_alpha   90.00
_cell.angle_beta   90.00
_cell.angle_gamma   90.00
#
_symmetry.space_group_name_H-M   'P 1'
#
loop_
_entity.id
_entity.type
_entity.pdbx_description
1 polymer ?
#
loop_
_entity_poly.entity_id
_entity_poly.type
_entity_poly.pdbx_seq_one_letter_code
_entity_poly.pdbx_strand_id
1 'polypeptide(L)'
;MSSKSKIYLIRRESFSSAHRLHSNHISDEENLRIYSKCNNLNGHGHNYVLEVTIVGNIDGKTGMVMNISDLKYILVEYVLNILDHKNIDLDVEYFRRNHVISTTENVAIFIWNQINDVINQQYKNVRLYEIKLYETDKNIVVYRGEDDS
;
A
#
# COMPACT_ATOMS: atom_id res chain seq x y z
N MET A 1 -27.95 -3.08 -20.81
CA MET A 1 -27.75 -4.21 -19.86
C MET A 1 -26.35 -4.08 -19.30
N SER A 2 -26.16 -4.05 -17.97
CA SER A 2 -24.82 -4.11 -17.37
C SER A 2 -24.20 -5.49 -17.70
N SER A 3 -22.97 -5.49 -18.17
CA SER A 3 -22.21 -6.72 -18.44
C SER A 3 -21.98 -7.46 -17.13
N LYS A 4 -22.29 -8.76 -17.07
CA LYS A 4 -22.00 -9.64 -15.92
C LYS A 4 -20.51 -9.98 -15.78
N SER A 5 -19.64 -9.37 -16.57
CA SER A 5 -18.20 -9.68 -16.55
C SER A 5 -17.53 -8.94 -15.40
N LYS A 6 -16.80 -9.68 -14.55
CA LYS A 6 -15.91 -9.09 -13.55
C LYS A 6 -14.68 -8.53 -14.27
N ILE A 7 -14.43 -7.25 -14.08
CA ILE A 7 -13.28 -6.54 -14.65
C ILE A 7 -12.36 -6.07 -13.52
N TYR A 8 -11.07 -6.22 -13.76
CA TYR A 8 -10.02 -5.74 -12.89
C TYR A 8 -9.44 -4.45 -13.48
N LEU A 9 -9.52 -3.36 -12.72
CA LEU A 9 -8.94 -2.09 -13.10
C LEU A 9 -7.72 -1.83 -12.21
N ILE A 10 -6.58 -1.65 -12.84
CA ILE A 10 -5.29 -1.44 -12.17
C ILE A 10 -4.87 0.01 -12.40
N ARG A 11 -4.57 0.73 -11.31
CA ARG A 11 -3.91 2.03 -11.36
C ARG A 11 -2.53 1.91 -10.74
N ARG A 12 -1.53 2.45 -11.46
CA ARG A 12 -0.14 2.48 -11.02
C ARG A 12 0.26 3.90 -10.62
N GLU A 13 0.93 4.02 -9.48
CA GLU A 13 1.51 5.25 -8.94
C GLU A 13 2.93 4.98 -8.41
N SER A 14 3.64 6.03 -8.05
CA SER A 14 4.96 5.95 -7.39
C SER A 14 5.07 6.98 -6.28
N PHE A 15 5.82 6.65 -5.23
CA PHE A 15 6.15 7.59 -4.16
C PHE A 15 7.57 7.33 -3.66
N SER A 16 8.21 8.37 -3.12
CA SER A 16 9.57 8.29 -2.58
C SER A 16 9.54 8.39 -1.06
N SER A 17 10.08 7.40 -0.35
CA SER A 17 10.12 7.43 1.12
C SER A 17 11.44 6.92 1.66
N ALA A 18 11.83 7.45 2.82
CA ALA A 18 12.91 6.92 3.64
C ALA A 18 12.36 6.02 4.76
N HIS A 19 13.16 5.06 5.22
CA HIS A 19 12.84 4.20 6.37
C HIS A 19 14.07 3.52 6.96
N ARG A 20 13.89 2.84 8.09
CA ARG A 20 14.86 1.96 8.74
C ARG A 20 14.13 0.75 9.30
N LEU A 21 14.51 -0.44 8.85
CA LEU A 21 13.99 -1.68 9.43
C LEU A 21 14.66 -1.89 10.78
N HIS A 22 13.95 -1.63 11.88
CA HIS A 22 14.42 -1.82 13.25
C HIS A 22 13.26 -2.20 14.17
N SER A 23 13.47 -3.23 15.01
CA SER A 23 12.51 -3.68 16.01
C SER A 23 12.99 -3.34 17.42
N ASN A 24 12.11 -2.71 18.20
CA ASN A 24 12.37 -2.39 19.61
C ASN A 24 12.26 -3.61 20.54
N HIS A 25 11.89 -4.78 20.00
CA HIS A 25 11.68 -6.01 20.77
C HIS A 25 12.88 -6.96 20.75
N ILE A 26 13.93 -6.64 19.98
CA ILE A 26 15.14 -7.46 19.84
C ILE A 26 16.37 -6.57 20.03
N SER A 27 17.53 -7.19 20.29
CA SER A 27 18.77 -6.45 20.53
C SER A 27 19.27 -5.73 19.26
N ASP A 28 20.17 -4.76 19.43
CA ASP A 28 20.84 -4.09 18.30
C ASP A 28 21.65 -5.07 17.44
N GLU A 29 22.32 -6.04 18.07
CA GLU A 29 23.06 -7.10 17.38
C GLU A 29 22.12 -7.98 16.55
N GLU A 30 20.97 -8.33 17.09
CA GLU A 30 19.97 -9.13 16.39
C GLU A 30 19.30 -8.35 15.25
N ASN A 31 18.98 -7.07 15.47
CA ASN A 31 18.52 -6.16 14.43
C ASN A 31 19.52 -6.07 13.26
N LEU A 32 20.80 -5.88 13.56
CA LEU A 32 21.85 -5.82 12.55
C LEU A 32 21.99 -7.16 11.82
N ARG A 33 21.87 -8.29 12.52
CA ARG A 33 21.94 -9.63 11.92
C ARG A 33 20.77 -9.90 10.97
N ILE A 34 19.55 -9.54 11.37
CA ILE A 34 18.32 -9.83 10.61
C ILE A 34 18.16 -8.86 9.43
N TYR A 35 18.23 -7.55 9.69
CA TYR A 35 17.93 -6.53 8.68
C TYR A 35 19.16 -6.04 7.93
N SER A 36 20.37 -6.37 8.40
CA SER A 36 21.63 -6.05 7.73
C SER A 36 21.70 -4.56 7.36
N LYS A 37 22.03 -4.24 6.10
CA LYS A 37 22.13 -2.88 5.58
C LYS A 37 20.84 -2.07 5.74
N CYS A 38 19.67 -2.71 5.81
CA CYS A 38 18.39 -2.04 6.01
C CYS A 38 18.22 -1.50 7.45
N ASN A 39 19.05 -1.94 8.41
CA ASN A 39 19.09 -1.42 9.78
C ASN A 39 19.96 -0.17 9.95
N ASN A 40 20.53 0.40 8.87
CA ASN A 40 21.40 1.58 8.94
C ASN A 40 20.79 2.67 9.84
N LEU A 41 21.58 3.19 10.79
CA LEU A 41 21.07 4.10 11.83
C LEU A 41 20.42 5.36 11.24
N ASN A 42 20.96 5.88 10.14
CA ASN A 42 20.44 7.04 9.43
C ASN A 42 19.41 6.69 8.35
N GLY A 43 18.96 5.44 8.32
CA GLY A 43 18.00 4.93 7.35
C GLY A 43 18.56 4.79 5.93
N HIS A 44 17.64 4.50 5.02
CA HIS A 44 17.81 4.50 3.57
C HIS A 44 16.45 4.84 2.95
N GLY A 45 16.31 4.78 1.63
CA GLY A 45 15.02 5.05 1.01
C GLY A 45 14.87 4.39 -0.36
N HIS A 46 13.64 4.44 -0.86
CA HIS A 46 13.24 3.79 -2.10
C HIS A 46 12.26 4.66 -2.87
N ASN A 47 12.26 4.46 -4.19
CA ASN A 47 11.21 4.95 -5.07
C ASN A 47 10.21 3.81 -5.24
N TYR A 48 9.27 3.72 -4.31
CA TYR A 48 8.24 2.69 -4.33
C TYR A 48 7.35 2.83 -5.56
N VAL A 49 6.98 1.70 -6.15
CA VAL A 49 5.93 1.64 -7.16
C VAL A 49 4.73 0.90 -6.57
N LEU A 50 3.57 1.52 -6.62
CA LEU A 50 2.32 0.97 -6.12
C LEU A 50 1.40 0.66 -7.30
N GLU A 51 0.95 -0.59 -7.40
CA GLU A 51 -0.18 -0.98 -8.24
C GLU A 51 -1.36 -1.32 -7.35
N VAL A 52 -2.48 -0.63 -7.57
CA VAL A 52 -3.75 -0.88 -6.88
C VAL A 52 -4.73 -1.46 -7.87
N THR A 53 -5.21 -2.66 -7.56
CA THR A 53 -6.23 -3.34 -8.36
C THR A 53 -7.56 -3.29 -7.63
N ILE A 54 -8.58 -2.73 -8.30
CA ILE A 54 -9.98 -2.86 -7.91
C ILE A 54 -10.69 -3.84 -8.84
N VAL A 55 -11.76 -4.46 -8.36
CA VAL A 55 -12.60 -5.35 -9.16
C VAL A 55 -14.07 -5.01 -8.99
N GLY A 56 -14.80 -5.05 -10.11
CA GLY A 56 -16.24 -4.80 -10.13
C GLY A 56 -16.85 -5.12 -11.49
N ASN A 57 -18.15 -4.84 -11.62
CA ASN A 57 -18.87 -4.98 -12.88
C ASN A 57 -18.84 -3.68 -13.68
N ILE A 58 -18.97 -3.78 -15.00
CA ILE A 58 -19.13 -2.60 -15.86
C ILE A 58 -20.53 -2.01 -15.65
N ASP A 59 -20.59 -0.75 -15.20
CA ASP A 59 -21.84 -0.01 -15.14
C ASP A 59 -22.43 0.19 -16.54
N GLY A 60 -23.70 -0.17 -16.70
CA GLY A 60 -24.34 -0.21 -18.02
C GLY A 60 -24.64 1.17 -18.63
N LYS A 61 -24.49 2.26 -17.87
CA LYS A 61 -24.71 3.63 -18.34
C LYS A 61 -23.40 4.32 -18.70
N THR A 62 -22.37 4.11 -17.89
CA THR A 62 -21.07 4.78 -18.00
C THR A 62 -20.01 3.95 -18.69
N GLY A 63 -20.16 2.62 -18.73
CA GLY A 63 -19.14 1.72 -19.28
C GLY A 63 -17.90 1.54 -18.40
N MET A 64 -17.95 1.97 -17.13
CA MET A 64 -16.81 1.93 -16.20
C MET A 64 -17.04 0.96 -15.03
N VAL A 65 -15.95 0.45 -14.46
CA VAL A 65 -15.97 -0.20 -13.14
C VAL A 65 -16.05 0.86 -12.04
N MET A 66 -15.18 1.86 -12.14
CA MET A 66 -15.09 3.06 -11.31
C MET A 66 -14.55 4.18 -12.21
N ASN A 67 -14.89 5.43 -11.92
CA ASN A 67 -14.24 6.55 -12.58
C ASN A 67 -12.76 6.61 -12.15
N ILE A 68 -11.85 6.63 -13.12
CA ILE A 68 -10.39 6.63 -12.85
C ILE A 68 -9.95 7.86 -12.05
N SER A 69 -10.65 8.99 -12.21
CA SER A 69 -10.39 10.20 -11.43
C SER A 69 -10.69 10.00 -9.94
N ASP A 70 -11.70 9.19 -9.59
CA ASP A 70 -12.03 8.90 -8.21
C ASP A 70 -10.97 7.99 -7.58
N LEU A 71 -10.54 6.94 -8.31
CA LEU A 71 -9.43 6.09 -7.86
C LEU A 71 -8.15 6.90 -7.67
N LYS A 72 -7.84 7.82 -8.61
CA LYS A 72 -6.71 8.74 -8.47
C LYS A 72 -6.83 9.57 -7.19
N TYR A 73 -7.99 10.17 -6.94
CA TYR A 73 -8.22 10.97 -5.73
C TYR A 73 -7.99 10.14 -4.46
N ILE A 74 -8.53 8.93 -4.41
CA ILE A 74 -8.35 8.02 -3.27
C ILE A 74 -6.85 7.73 -3.03
N LEU A 75 -6.10 7.38 -4.09
CA LEU A 75 -4.66 7.10 -3.94
C LEU A 75 -3.88 8.33 -3.51
N VAL A 76 -4.20 9.52 -4.02
CA VAL A 76 -3.52 10.76 -3.61
C VAL A 76 -3.81 11.06 -2.14
N GLU A 77 -5.09 11.11 -1.77
CA GLU A 77 -5.51 11.57 -0.45
C GLU A 77 -5.12 10.60 0.66
N TYR A 78 -5.37 9.31 0.46
CA TYR A 78 -5.23 8.30 1.51
C TYR A 78 -3.91 7.52 1.46
N VAL A 79 -3.05 7.78 0.47
CA VAL A 79 -1.75 7.09 0.35
C VAL A 79 -0.62 8.06 0.08
N LEU A 80 -0.62 8.76 -1.06
CA LEU A 80 0.54 9.57 -1.48
C LEU A 80 0.78 10.75 -0.54
N ASN A 81 -0.27 11.45 -0.10
CA ASN A 81 -0.14 12.54 0.87
C ASN A 81 0.46 12.09 2.22
N ILE A 82 0.35 10.80 2.54
CA ILE A 82 0.83 10.20 3.79
C ILE A 82 2.25 9.65 3.64
N LEU A 83 2.61 9.11 2.47
CA LEU A 83 3.87 8.38 2.27
C LEU A 83 4.90 9.13 1.42
N ASP A 84 4.48 9.94 0.44
CA ASP A 84 5.40 10.57 -0.50
C ASP A 84 6.23 11.68 0.15
N HIS A 85 7.54 11.64 -0.12
CA HIS A 85 8.55 12.51 0.49
C HIS A 85 8.55 12.49 2.03
N LYS A 86 8.24 11.32 2.62
CA LYS A 86 8.23 11.10 4.08
C LYS A 86 9.27 10.08 4.54
N ASN A 87 9.62 10.15 5.81
CA ASN A 87 10.20 9.03 6.53
C ASN A 87 9.07 8.18 7.14
N ILE A 88 8.95 6.91 6.74
CA ILE A 88 7.85 6.03 7.16
C ILE A 88 7.82 5.88 8.69
N ASP A 89 8.96 5.67 9.33
CA ASP A 89 9.04 5.39 10.77
C ASP A 89 8.83 6.64 11.65
N LEU A 90 9.07 7.83 11.09
CA LEU A 90 9.08 9.10 11.84
C LEU A 90 7.88 10.00 11.53
N ASP A 91 7.38 9.98 10.30
CA ASP A 91 6.32 10.89 9.85
C ASP A 91 4.96 10.20 9.76
N VAL A 92 4.92 8.86 9.62
CA VAL A 92 3.67 8.11 9.48
C VAL A 92 3.26 7.56 10.84
N GLU A 93 2.16 8.11 11.36
CA GLU A 93 1.70 7.86 12.73
C GLU A 93 1.52 6.37 13.05
N TYR A 94 1.01 5.60 12.09
CA TYR A 94 0.80 4.16 12.22
C TYR A 94 2.09 3.41 12.57
N PHE A 95 3.19 3.69 11.88
CA PHE A 95 4.48 3.04 12.12
C PHE A 95 5.13 3.58 13.39
N ARG A 96 5.11 4.90 13.56
CA ARG A 96 5.75 5.58 14.70
C ARG A 96 5.14 5.19 16.05
N ARG A 97 3.81 5.28 16.19
CA ARG A 97 3.14 5.06 17.49
C ARG A 97 3.06 3.59 17.88
N ASN A 98 2.83 2.73 16.90
CA ASN A 98 2.60 1.31 17.16
C ASN A 98 3.91 0.50 17.10
N HIS A 99 5.05 1.16 16.85
CA HIS A 99 6.35 0.53 16.66
C HIS A 99 6.32 -0.61 15.62
N VAL A 100 5.52 -0.42 14.56
CA VAL A 100 5.43 -1.37 13.45
C VAL A 100 6.68 -1.20 12.60
N ILE A 101 7.33 -2.31 12.26
CA ILE A 101 8.52 -2.30 11.42
C ILE A 101 8.07 -2.00 9.98
N SER A 102 8.70 -1.04 9.33
CA SER A 102 8.39 -0.56 7.97
C SER A 102 8.81 -1.51 6.83
N THR A 103 8.65 -2.83 7.01
CA THR A 103 8.84 -3.78 5.92
C THR A 103 7.85 -3.53 4.79
N THR A 104 8.19 -3.94 3.57
CA THR A 104 7.31 -3.74 2.40
C THR A 104 5.96 -4.44 2.60
N GLU A 105 5.95 -5.57 3.31
CA GLU A 105 4.77 -6.29 3.77
C GLU A 105 3.86 -5.44 4.66
N ASN A 106 4.40 -4.83 5.71
CA ASN A 106 3.61 -3.99 6.61
C ASN A 106 3.14 -2.70 5.93
N VAL A 107 3.92 -2.15 5.01
CA VAL A 107 3.51 -1.01 4.18
C VAL A 107 2.37 -1.40 3.22
N ALA A 108 2.41 -2.58 2.60
CA ALA A 108 1.32 -3.06 1.74
C ALA A 108 0.01 -3.25 2.54
N ILE A 109 0.09 -3.80 3.76
CA ILE A 109 -1.06 -3.95 4.66
C ILE A 109 -1.60 -2.58 5.09
N PHE A 110 -0.72 -1.64 5.45
CA PHE A 110 -1.11 -0.27 5.80
C PHE A 110 -1.87 0.40 4.65
N ILE A 111 -1.32 0.36 3.42
CA ILE A 111 -1.94 0.92 2.22
C ILE A 111 -3.30 0.27 1.95
N TRP A 112 -3.39 -1.05 2.07
CA TRP A 112 -4.65 -1.78 1.92
C TRP A 112 -5.72 -1.24 2.86
N ASN A 113 -5.41 -1.09 4.14
CA ASN A 113 -6.35 -0.60 5.14
C ASN A 113 -6.83 0.83 4.82
N GLN A 114 -5.92 1.72 4.39
CA GLN A 114 -6.29 3.09 3.99
C GLN A 114 -7.29 3.12 2.82
N ILE A 115 -7.11 2.25 1.82
CA ILE A 115 -7.94 2.25 0.61
C ILE A 115 -9.24 1.46 0.81
N ASN A 116 -9.15 0.28 1.43
CA ASN A 116 -10.27 -0.66 1.55
C ASN A 116 -11.46 -0.05 2.30
N ASP A 117 -11.20 0.70 3.37
CA ASP A 117 -12.24 1.36 4.15
C ASP A 117 -13.01 2.39 3.31
N VAL A 118 -12.29 3.21 2.54
CA VAL A 118 -12.87 4.22 1.65
C VAL A 118 -13.70 3.57 0.55
N ILE A 119 -13.16 2.52 -0.09
CA ILE A 119 -13.87 1.80 -1.15
C ILE A 119 -15.16 1.17 -0.62
N ASN A 120 -15.10 0.45 0.51
CA ASN A 120 -16.26 -0.24 1.08
C ASN A 120 -17.36 0.71 1.54
N GLN A 121 -17.00 1.92 2.00
CA GLN A 121 -17.97 2.93 2.43
C GLN A 121 -18.64 3.63 1.24
N GLN A 122 -17.90 3.91 0.17
CA GLN A 122 -18.37 4.77 -0.92
C GLN A 122 -18.89 4.00 -2.16
N TYR A 123 -18.43 2.76 -2.39
CA TYR A 123 -18.71 2.02 -3.62
C TYR A 123 -19.30 0.63 -3.34
N LYS A 124 -20.57 0.43 -3.71
CA LYS A 124 -21.28 -0.83 -3.43
C LYS A 124 -20.94 -1.99 -4.38
N ASN A 125 -20.50 -1.68 -5.60
CA ASN A 125 -20.27 -2.67 -6.67
C ASN A 125 -18.79 -2.80 -7.07
N VAL A 126 -17.91 -2.20 -6.28
CA VAL A 126 -16.46 -2.22 -6.45
C VAL A 126 -15.85 -2.66 -5.14
N ARG A 127 -14.82 -3.51 -5.20
CA ARG A 127 -14.02 -3.86 -4.03
C ARG A 127 -12.54 -3.73 -4.36
N LEU A 128 -11.74 -3.47 -3.34
CA LEU A 128 -10.30 -3.63 -3.45
C LEU A 128 -9.98 -5.12 -3.70
N TYR A 129 -9.02 -5.39 -4.57
CA TYR A 129 -8.63 -6.75 -4.93
C TYR A 129 -7.17 -7.05 -4.59
N GLU A 130 -6.26 -6.14 -4.92
CA GLU A 130 -4.83 -6.38 -4.75
C GLU A 130 -4.09 -5.07 -4.53
N ILE A 131 -3.21 -5.06 -3.54
CA ILE A 131 -2.11 -4.11 -3.43
C ILE A 131 -0.84 -4.85 -3.83
N LYS A 132 -0.15 -4.33 -4.85
CA LYS A 132 1.17 -4.80 -5.23
C LYS A 132 2.16 -3.66 -5.10
N LEU A 133 3.12 -3.83 -4.19
CA LEU A 133 4.09 -2.82 -3.83
C LEU A 133 5.49 -3.30 -4.19
N TYR A 134 6.17 -2.50 -5.00
CA TYR A 134 7.55 -2.72 -5.39
C TYR A 134 8.41 -1.79 -4.53
N GLU A 135 9.25 -2.36 -3.69
CA GLU A 135 10.30 -1.62 -2.99
C GLU A 135 11.44 -1.29 -3.96
N THR A 136 11.77 -2.26 -4.81
CA THR A 136 12.70 -2.14 -5.93
C THR A 136 12.17 -2.96 -7.10
N ASP A 137 12.82 -2.91 -8.27
CA ASP A 137 12.45 -3.75 -9.41
C ASP A 137 12.55 -5.26 -9.15
N LYS A 138 13.20 -5.66 -8.04
CA LYS A 138 13.46 -7.06 -7.68
C LYS A 138 12.70 -7.53 -6.43
N ASN A 139 12.19 -6.61 -5.63
CA ASN A 139 11.51 -6.90 -4.37
C ASN A 139 10.07 -6.43 -4.47
N ILE A 140 9.14 -7.39 -4.48
CA ILE A 140 7.73 -7.15 -4.76
C ILE A 140 6.90 -7.89 -3.72
N VAL A 141 5.98 -7.17 -3.09
CA VAL A 141 4.99 -7.74 -2.18
C VAL A 141 3.61 -7.61 -2.80
N VAL A 142 2.80 -8.65 -2.63
CA VAL A 142 1.38 -8.66 -2.98
C VAL A 142 0.56 -8.92 -1.72
N TYR A 143 -0.46 -8.11 -1.49
CA TYR A 143 -1.43 -8.30 -0.42
C TYR A 143 -2.85 -8.20 -0.98
N ARG A 144 -3.71 -9.16 -0.63
CA ARG A 144 -5.10 -9.28 -1.12
C ARG A 144 -6.16 -9.23 -0.02
N GLY A 145 -5.76 -8.89 1.21
CA GLY A 145 -6.67 -8.87 2.36
C GLY A 145 -7.22 -10.26 2.71
N GLU A 146 -6.47 -11.31 2.41
CA GLU A 146 -6.80 -12.67 2.79
C GLU A 146 -6.31 -12.88 4.22
N ASP A 147 -7.21 -13.25 5.13
CA ASP A 147 -6.86 -13.74 6.45
C ASP A 147 -6.73 -15.27 6.37
N ASP A 148 -5.58 -15.80 6.80
CA ASP A 148 -5.41 -17.23 7.05
C ASP A 148 -6.28 -17.61 8.26
N SER A 149 -7.55 -17.95 7.97
CA SER A 149 -8.49 -18.54 8.93
C SER A 149 -8.60 -20.05 8.74
#